data_AF-A0A7X8XG91-F1
#
_entry.id   AF-A0A7X8XG91-F1
#
_cell.length_a   1.000
_cell.length_b   1.000
_cell.length_c   1.000
_cell.angle_alpha   90.00
_cell.angle_beta   90.00
_cell.angle_gamma   90.00
#
_symmetry.space_group_name_H-M   'P 1'
#
loop_
_entity.id
_entity.type
_entity.pdbx_description
1 polymer ?
#
loop_
_entity_poly.entity_id
_entity_poly.type
_entity_poly.pdbx_seq_one_letter_code
_entity_poly.pdbx_strand_id
1 'polypeptide(L)'
;MEHSILDSMKMRRSVYQLGKTLPFSTDELEQLVKDAVKYTPSAFNSQTSRAIVLYGEENDWLWQSIFEKVRPLLADGQEASTKAKLASFNAGVGTILFFEELAIVSQLEKDFPLYSENFGQWSQHASGMTQLAVWTVLAEHHIGASLQHYGNLIEKEVQRRYELPTSWSLIAMMPFGSIEGQPPAKQFGDINSRVLVKD
;
A
#
# COMPACT_ATOMS: atom_id res chain seq x y z
N MET A 1 21.33 -10.09 8.77
CA MET A 1 21.11 -10.26 10.22
C MET A 1 19.69 -10.74 10.38
N GLU A 2 19.42 -11.69 11.27
CA GLU A 2 18.04 -12.05 11.60
C GLU A 2 17.42 -10.93 12.44
N HIS A 3 16.28 -10.40 11.99
CA HIS A 3 15.49 -9.43 12.74
C HIS A 3 14.34 -10.16 13.43
N SER A 4 14.03 -9.79 14.68
CA SER A 4 12.74 -10.19 15.23
C SER A 4 11.62 -9.42 14.52
N ILE A 5 10.41 -9.98 14.48
CA ILE A 5 9.24 -9.27 13.92
C ILE A 5 9.09 -7.88 14.54
N LEU A 6 9.34 -7.76 15.85
CA LEU A 6 9.26 -6.48 16.56
C LEU A 6 10.31 -5.46 16.07
N ASP A 7 11.52 -5.92 15.73
CA ASP A 7 12.56 -5.05 15.19
C ASP A 7 12.19 -4.57 13.78
N SER A 8 11.71 -5.46 12.92
CA SER A 8 11.23 -5.11 11.59
C SER A 8 10.07 -4.09 11.64
N MET A 9 9.13 -4.27 12.57
CA MET A 9 8.04 -3.32 12.78
C MET A 9 8.52 -1.93 13.26
N LYS A 10 9.63 -1.86 14.01
CA LYS A 10 10.25 -0.60 14.44
C LYS A 10 11.02 0.07 13.30
N MET A 11 11.75 -0.72 12.50
CA MET A 11 12.49 -0.25 11.33
C MET A 11 11.57 0.36 10.28
N ARG A 12 10.39 -0.24 10.08
CA ARG A 12 9.38 0.25 9.14
C ARG A 12 8.85 1.64 9.55
N ARG A 13 9.20 2.65 8.75
CA ARG A 13 8.76 4.05 8.90
C ARG A 13 8.20 4.59 7.57
N SER A 14 7.42 5.66 7.65
CA SER A 14 7.02 6.43 6.46
C SER A 14 8.19 7.28 5.97
N VAL A 15 8.67 6.93 4.78
CA VAL A 15 9.73 7.64 4.05
C VAL A 15 9.08 8.38 2.88
N TYR A 16 9.23 9.70 2.83
CA TYR A 16 8.67 10.55 1.78
C TYR A 16 9.71 11.03 0.77
N GLN A 17 10.98 11.06 1.15
CA GLN A 17 12.09 11.38 0.25
C GLN A 17 12.66 10.05 -0.26
N LEU A 18 12.18 9.64 -1.42
CA LEU A 18 12.56 8.39 -2.07
C LEU A 18 13.54 8.66 -3.23
N GLY A 19 14.42 7.69 -3.48
CA GLY A 19 15.28 7.68 -4.66
C GLY A 19 15.10 6.42 -5.51
N LYS A 20 15.88 6.32 -6.60
CA LYS A 20 15.73 5.30 -7.65
C LYS A 20 16.68 4.10 -7.54
N THR A 21 17.33 3.93 -6.39
CA THR A 21 18.28 2.83 -6.18
C THR A 21 17.63 1.71 -5.39
N LEU A 22 17.84 0.46 -5.82
CA LEU A 22 17.52 -0.72 -5.03
C LEU A 22 18.82 -1.42 -4.60
N PRO A 23 18.83 -2.10 -3.43
CA PRO A 23 19.96 -2.91 -2.98
C PRO A 23 20.10 -4.23 -3.75
N PHE A 24 19.12 -4.58 -4.58
CA PHE A 24 19.04 -5.81 -5.37
C PHE A 24 18.15 -5.60 -6.61
N SER A 25 17.97 -6.65 -7.42
CA SER A 25 17.21 -6.58 -8.68
C SER A 25 15.70 -6.37 -8.47
N THR A 26 15.00 -5.91 -9.52
CA THR A 26 13.53 -5.83 -9.49
C THR A 26 12.88 -7.20 -9.36
N ASP A 27 13.49 -8.26 -9.90
CA ASP A 27 12.97 -9.63 -9.79
C ASP A 27 12.98 -10.12 -8.33
N GLU A 28 14.06 -9.84 -7.61
CA GLU A 28 14.17 -10.13 -6.16
C GLU A 28 13.14 -9.32 -5.36
N LEU A 29 12.95 -8.04 -5.70
CA LEU A 29 11.91 -7.20 -5.10
C LEU A 29 10.51 -7.77 -5.31
N GLU A 30 10.19 -8.16 -6.55
CA GLU A 30 8.89 -8.75 -6.87
C GLU A 30 8.65 -10.03 -6.11
N GLN A 31 9.68 -10.87 -5.94
CA GLN A 31 9.57 -12.10 -5.17
C GLN A 31 9.27 -11.80 -3.70
N LEU A 32 9.93 -10.81 -3.09
CA LEU A 32 9.64 -10.36 -1.73
C LEU A 32 8.19 -9.89 -1.58
N VAL A 33 7.68 -9.10 -2.53
CA VAL A 33 6.28 -8.65 -2.53
C VAL A 33 5.33 -9.83 -2.67
N LYS A 34 5.59 -10.76 -3.61
CA LYS A 34 4.78 -11.98 -3.81
C LYS A 34 4.73 -12.85 -2.56
N ASP A 35 5.87 -13.05 -1.89
CA ASP A 35 5.94 -13.85 -0.65
C ASP A 35 5.21 -13.16 0.51
N ALA A 36 5.39 -11.85 0.69
CA ALA A 36 4.66 -11.09 1.71
C ALA A 36 3.14 -11.16 1.51
N VAL A 37 2.66 -11.03 0.27
CA VAL A 37 1.23 -11.19 -0.06
C VAL A 37 0.77 -12.63 0.19
N LYS A 38 1.54 -13.63 -0.26
CA LYS A 38 1.20 -15.06 -0.15
C LYS A 38 1.07 -15.54 1.29
N TYR A 39 1.97 -15.12 2.18
CA TYR A 39 1.99 -15.58 3.57
C TYR A 39 1.17 -14.69 4.52
N THR A 40 0.56 -13.61 4.03
CA THR A 40 -0.40 -12.83 4.81
C THR A 40 -1.72 -13.59 4.91
N PRO A 41 -2.29 -13.79 6.13
CA PRO A 41 -3.55 -14.50 6.28
C PRO A 41 -4.73 -13.65 5.81
N SER A 42 -5.83 -14.31 5.43
CA SER A 42 -7.13 -13.68 5.22
C SER A 42 -8.24 -14.52 5.84
N ALA A 43 -9.40 -13.91 6.09
CA ALA A 43 -10.56 -14.63 6.63
C ALA A 43 -10.90 -15.81 5.70
N PHE A 44 -11.10 -17.00 6.28
CA PHE A 44 -11.40 -18.23 5.53
C PHE A 44 -10.35 -18.62 4.48
N ASN A 45 -9.12 -18.07 4.57
CA ASN A 45 -8.11 -18.19 3.51
C ASN A 45 -8.66 -17.75 2.13
N SER A 46 -9.55 -16.74 2.13
CA SER A 46 -10.19 -16.20 0.93
C SER A 46 -9.25 -15.62 -0.12
N GLN A 47 -8.04 -15.21 0.30
CA GLN A 47 -7.01 -14.60 -0.55
C GLN A 47 -7.57 -13.49 -1.45
N THR A 48 -8.33 -12.55 -0.88
CA THR A 48 -8.98 -11.45 -1.60
C THR A 48 -8.00 -10.36 -2.05
N SER A 49 -6.85 -10.21 -1.38
CA SER A 49 -5.85 -9.21 -1.74
C SER A 49 -5.26 -9.43 -3.13
N ARG A 50 -5.05 -8.34 -3.85
CA ARG A 50 -4.36 -8.28 -5.15
C ARG A 50 -3.35 -7.16 -5.12
N ALA A 51 -2.29 -7.29 -5.91
CA ALA A 51 -1.28 -6.25 -6.04
C ALA A 51 -0.82 -6.10 -7.48
N ILE A 52 -0.48 -4.87 -7.86
CA ILE A 52 0.23 -4.55 -9.11
C ILE A 52 1.46 -3.74 -8.72
N VAL A 53 2.63 -4.12 -9.25
CA VAL A 53 3.87 -3.36 -9.06
C VAL A 53 4.17 -2.58 -10.33
N LEU A 54 4.29 -1.26 -10.21
CA LEU A 54 4.55 -0.34 -11.32
C LEU A 54 5.97 0.21 -11.23
N TYR A 55 6.64 0.30 -12.37
CA TYR A 55 7.99 0.84 -12.51
C TYR A 55 8.05 1.82 -13.69
N GLY A 56 9.11 2.63 -13.76
CA GLY A 56 9.42 3.47 -14.92
C GLY A 56 8.22 4.31 -15.39
N GLU A 57 7.89 4.21 -16.68
CA GLU A 57 6.81 4.98 -17.30
C GLU A 57 5.43 4.69 -16.69
N GLU A 58 5.20 3.48 -16.17
CA GLU A 58 3.92 3.14 -15.52
C GLU A 58 3.77 3.84 -14.15
N ASN A 59 4.89 4.00 -13.44
CA ASN A 59 4.94 4.78 -12.20
C ASN A 59 4.74 6.28 -12.51
N ASP A 60 5.42 6.80 -13.53
CA ASP A 60 5.27 8.19 -13.98
C ASP A 60 3.82 8.48 -14.40
N TRP A 61 3.21 7.58 -15.19
CA TRP A 61 1.81 7.68 -15.61
C TRP A 61 0.86 7.73 -14.42
N LEU A 62 1.05 6.89 -13.41
CA LEU A 62 0.18 6.85 -12.23
C LEU A 62 0.17 8.21 -11.52
N TRP A 63 1.36 8.73 -11.19
CA TRP A 63 1.47 9.97 -10.40
C TRP A 63 1.05 11.21 -11.20
N GLN A 64 1.29 11.22 -12.51
CA GLN A 64 0.78 12.26 -13.41
C GLN A 64 -0.74 12.23 -13.48
N SER A 65 -1.35 11.05 -13.62
CA SER A 65 -2.81 10.90 -13.69
C SER A 65 -3.48 11.33 -12.38
N ILE A 66 -2.88 11.00 -11.23
CA ILE A 66 -3.33 11.49 -9.92
C ILE A 66 -3.27 13.02 -9.86
N PHE A 67 -2.17 13.64 -10.30
CA PHE A 67 -2.06 15.09 -10.33
C PHE A 67 -3.16 15.73 -11.19
N GLU A 68 -3.45 15.18 -12.37
CA GLU A 68 -4.50 15.68 -13.25
C GLU A 68 -5.90 15.61 -12.62
N LYS A 69 -6.19 14.59 -11.81
CA LYS A 69 -7.44 14.47 -11.05
C LYS A 69 -7.52 15.40 -9.85
N VAL A 70 -6.41 15.58 -9.15
CA VAL A 70 -6.36 16.41 -7.93
C VAL A 70 -6.36 17.90 -8.28
N ARG A 71 -5.64 18.31 -9.33
CA ARG A 71 -5.47 19.72 -9.73
C ARG A 71 -6.77 20.54 -9.76
N PRO A 72 -7.87 20.11 -10.40
CA PRO A 72 -9.11 20.88 -10.43
C PRO A 72 -9.84 20.97 -9.08
N LEU A 73 -9.42 20.19 -8.08
CA LEU A 73 -10.00 20.17 -6.73
C LEU A 73 -9.22 21.04 -5.74
N LEU A 74 -8.09 21.63 -6.16
CA LEU A 74 -7.22 22.41 -5.29
C LEU A 74 -7.77 23.83 -5.08
N ALA A 75 -7.52 24.35 -3.88
CA ALA A 75 -7.70 25.78 -3.63
C ALA A 75 -6.53 26.59 -4.24
N ASP A 76 -6.77 27.89 -4.45
CA ASP A 76 -5.76 28.81 -4.99
C ASP A 76 -4.44 28.75 -4.18
N GLY A 77 -3.32 28.67 -4.89
CA GLY A 77 -1.98 28.62 -4.31
C GLY A 77 -1.51 27.24 -3.83
N GLN A 78 -2.35 26.19 -3.90
CA GLN A 78 -1.97 24.83 -3.46
C GLN A 78 -1.32 23.96 -4.55
N GLU A 79 -1.35 24.38 -5.81
CA GLU A 79 -0.88 23.56 -6.94
C GLU A 79 0.60 23.20 -6.83
N ALA A 80 1.45 24.19 -6.54
CA ALA A 80 2.90 23.98 -6.47
C ALA A 80 3.30 23.00 -5.36
N SER A 81 2.71 23.12 -4.17
CA SER A 81 2.99 22.22 -3.04
C SER A 81 2.44 20.81 -3.29
N THR A 82 1.26 20.69 -3.90
CA THR A 82 0.67 19.40 -4.28
C THR A 82 1.53 18.70 -5.33
N LYS A 83 1.96 19.42 -6.37
CA LYS A 83 2.82 18.89 -7.42
C LYS A 83 4.17 18.42 -6.84
N ALA A 84 4.78 19.21 -5.96
CA ALA A 84 6.02 18.81 -5.29
C ALA A 84 5.84 17.57 -4.41
N LYS A 85 4.69 17.44 -3.72
CA LYS A 85 4.37 16.25 -2.92
C LYS A 85 4.23 15.00 -3.79
N LEU A 86 3.48 15.06 -4.88
CA LEU A 86 3.35 13.92 -5.80
C LEU A 86 4.66 13.58 -6.49
N ALA A 87 5.48 14.59 -6.84
CA ALA A 87 6.83 14.36 -7.36
C ALA A 87 7.73 13.62 -6.36
N SER A 88 7.58 13.87 -5.05
CA SER A 88 8.34 13.12 -4.03
C SER A 88 7.97 11.63 -3.97
N PHE A 89 6.72 11.27 -4.31
CA PHE A 89 6.31 9.88 -4.46
C PHE A 89 6.84 9.27 -5.75
N ASN A 90 6.75 10.01 -6.86
CA ASN A 90 7.23 9.58 -8.18
C ASN A 90 8.77 9.46 -8.27
N ALA A 91 9.51 10.09 -7.35
CA ALA A 91 10.97 10.02 -7.30
C ALA A 91 11.51 8.65 -6.92
N GLY A 92 10.67 7.78 -6.34
CA GLY A 92 11.01 6.40 -6.00
C GLY A 92 11.27 5.51 -7.22
N VAL A 93 11.59 4.26 -6.94
CA VAL A 93 11.80 3.21 -7.94
C VAL A 93 10.48 2.82 -8.61
N GLY A 94 9.40 2.77 -7.84
CA GLY A 94 8.10 2.32 -8.31
C GLY A 94 6.99 2.51 -7.28
N THR A 95 5.80 2.00 -7.62
CA THR A 95 4.62 2.03 -6.75
C THR A 95 3.89 0.69 -6.75
N ILE A 96 3.55 0.18 -5.57
CA ILE A 96 2.69 -1.00 -5.41
C ILE A 96 1.25 -0.53 -5.22
N LEU A 97 0.34 -0.95 -6.10
CA LEU A 97 -1.09 -0.75 -5.97
C LEU A 97 -1.71 -1.96 -5.27
N PHE A 98 -2.49 -1.73 -4.22
CA PHE A 98 -3.17 -2.79 -3.45
C PHE A 98 -4.67 -2.75 -3.72
N PHE A 99 -5.26 -3.90 -4.04
CA PHE A 99 -6.68 -4.05 -4.30
C PHE A 99 -7.27 -5.19 -3.47
N GLU A 100 -8.59 -5.19 -3.37
CA GLU A 100 -9.37 -6.34 -2.90
C GLU A 100 -10.31 -6.83 -4.02
N GLU A 101 -10.36 -8.14 -4.23
CA GLU A 101 -11.24 -8.80 -5.19
C GLU A 101 -12.66 -8.95 -4.60
N LEU A 102 -13.52 -7.98 -4.91
CA LEU A 102 -14.89 -7.92 -4.41
C LEU A 102 -15.76 -9.07 -4.91
N ALA A 103 -15.43 -9.72 -6.04
CA ALA A 103 -16.19 -10.87 -6.50
C ALA A 103 -16.06 -12.05 -5.53
N ILE A 104 -14.88 -12.27 -4.93
CA ILE A 104 -14.67 -13.29 -3.91
C ILE A 104 -15.41 -12.91 -2.63
N VAL A 105 -15.38 -11.63 -2.24
CA VAL A 105 -16.14 -11.13 -1.07
C VAL A 105 -17.63 -11.42 -1.25
N SER A 106 -18.23 -11.01 -2.38
CA SER A 106 -19.64 -11.25 -2.67
C SER A 106 -20.00 -12.73 -2.81
N GLN A 107 -19.05 -13.59 -3.19
CA GLN A 107 -19.26 -15.03 -3.20
C GLN A 107 -19.33 -15.58 -1.77
N LEU A 108 -18.41 -15.18 -0.89
CA LEU A 108 -18.42 -15.58 0.52
C LEU A 108 -19.66 -15.09 1.27
N GLU A 109 -20.15 -13.88 0.96
CA GLU A 109 -21.41 -13.36 1.50
C GLU A 109 -22.62 -14.27 1.17
N LYS A 110 -22.64 -14.85 -0.03
CA LYS A 110 -23.67 -15.79 -0.47
C LYS A 110 -23.49 -17.18 0.12
N ASP A 111 -22.25 -17.67 0.16
CA ASP A 111 -21.92 -19.01 0.65
C ASP A 111 -22.09 -19.13 2.17
N PHE A 112 -21.88 -18.04 2.91
CA PHE A 112 -22.00 -17.99 4.37
C PHE A 112 -22.90 -16.83 4.85
N PRO A 113 -24.22 -16.92 4.66
CA PRO A 113 -25.15 -15.82 4.96
C PRO A 113 -25.09 -15.31 6.41
N LEU A 114 -24.76 -16.20 7.36
CA LEU A 114 -24.61 -15.88 8.78
C LEU A 114 -23.53 -14.81 9.04
N TYR A 115 -22.51 -14.74 8.18
CA TYR A 115 -21.39 -13.81 8.30
C TYR A 115 -21.34 -12.80 7.15
N SER A 116 -22.40 -12.70 6.34
CA SER A 116 -22.42 -11.88 5.13
C SER A 116 -21.97 -10.44 5.39
N GLU A 117 -22.54 -9.79 6.41
CA GLU A 117 -22.18 -8.42 6.78
C GLU A 117 -20.71 -8.22 7.19
N ASN A 118 -19.99 -9.30 7.52
CA ASN A 118 -18.60 -9.23 7.97
C ASN A 118 -17.58 -9.32 6.83
N PHE A 119 -17.89 -9.96 5.70
CA PHE A 119 -16.87 -10.27 4.68
C PHE A 119 -16.27 -9.02 4.04
N GLY A 120 -17.06 -7.96 3.83
CA GLY A 120 -16.55 -6.66 3.40
C GLY A 120 -15.52 -6.09 4.39
N GLN A 121 -15.78 -6.16 5.68
CA GLN A 121 -14.85 -5.70 6.73
C GLN A 121 -13.61 -6.60 6.80
N TRP A 122 -13.77 -7.91 6.75
CA TRP A 122 -12.66 -8.86 6.80
C TRP A 122 -11.73 -8.77 5.59
N SER A 123 -12.26 -8.41 4.42
CA SER A 123 -11.47 -8.07 3.24
C SER A 123 -10.60 -6.82 3.50
N GLN A 124 -11.14 -5.77 4.13
CA GLN A 124 -10.32 -4.61 4.52
C GLN A 124 -9.26 -4.95 5.57
N HIS A 125 -9.56 -5.86 6.52
CA HIS A 125 -8.56 -6.36 7.47
C HIS A 125 -7.42 -7.09 6.74
N ALA A 126 -7.74 -7.96 5.78
CA ALA A 126 -6.75 -8.65 4.94
C ALA A 126 -5.89 -7.65 4.16
N SER A 127 -6.50 -6.63 3.54
CA SER A 127 -5.77 -5.57 2.84
C SER A 127 -4.79 -4.84 3.76
N GLY A 128 -5.22 -4.46 4.97
CA GLY A 128 -4.36 -3.79 5.95
C GLY A 128 -3.18 -4.66 6.42
N MET A 129 -3.41 -5.96 6.64
CA MET A 129 -2.34 -6.91 6.95
C MET A 129 -1.34 -7.05 5.79
N THR A 130 -1.85 -7.17 4.56
CA THR A 130 -1.02 -7.33 3.35
C THR A 130 -0.15 -6.10 3.12
N GLN A 131 -0.73 -4.90 3.24
CA GLN A 131 0.01 -3.64 3.14
C GLN A 131 1.10 -3.54 4.22
N LEU A 132 0.80 -3.91 5.47
CA LEU A 132 1.78 -3.90 6.55
C LEU A 132 2.91 -4.92 6.31
N ALA A 133 2.58 -6.14 5.86
CA ALA A 133 3.55 -7.19 5.59
C ALA A 133 4.54 -6.76 4.50
N VAL A 134 4.04 -6.31 3.35
CA VAL A 134 4.86 -5.80 2.25
C VAL A 134 5.75 -4.65 2.72
N TRP A 135 5.18 -3.66 3.42
CA TRP A 135 5.97 -2.52 3.90
C TRP A 135 7.07 -2.94 4.88
N THR A 136 6.79 -3.93 5.73
CA THR A 136 7.75 -4.41 6.73
C THR A 136 8.92 -5.13 6.04
N VAL A 137 8.65 -6.00 5.07
CA VAL A 137 9.69 -6.69 4.29
C VAL A 137 10.54 -5.69 3.50
N LEU A 138 9.92 -4.67 2.86
CA LEU A 138 10.69 -3.61 2.21
C LEU A 138 11.64 -2.90 3.18
N ALA A 139 11.18 -2.60 4.40
CA ALA A 139 12.00 -1.93 5.40
C ALA A 139 13.17 -2.78 5.92
N GLU A 140 13.01 -4.11 6.06
CA GLU A 140 14.11 -5.03 6.39
C GLU A 140 15.24 -4.94 5.36
N HIS A 141 14.86 -4.75 4.11
CA HIS A 141 15.76 -4.57 2.98
C HIS A 141 16.20 -3.12 2.75
N HIS A 142 15.98 -2.21 3.72
CA HIS A 142 16.36 -0.80 3.63
C HIS A 142 15.73 -0.05 2.46
N ILE A 143 14.55 -0.50 2.02
CA ILE A 143 13.73 0.18 1.01
C ILE A 143 12.72 1.06 1.73
N GLY A 144 12.77 2.35 1.44
CA GLY A 144 11.82 3.34 1.93
C GLY A 144 10.49 3.20 1.22
N ALA A 145 9.40 3.44 1.96
CA ALA A 145 8.07 3.50 1.39
C ALA A 145 7.14 4.40 2.22
N SER A 146 6.03 4.80 1.61
CA SER A 146 4.91 5.44 2.29
C SER A 146 3.60 4.89 1.73
N LEU A 147 2.47 5.12 2.40
CA LEU A 147 1.16 4.60 1.99
C LEU A 147 0.21 5.77 1.67
N GLN A 148 -0.34 5.77 0.46
CA GLN A 148 -1.19 6.82 -0.12
C GLN A 148 -2.57 6.27 -0.51
N HIS A 149 -3.56 7.15 -0.59
CA HIS A 149 -4.96 6.79 -0.79
C HIS A 149 -5.64 7.77 -1.77
N TYR A 150 -5.38 7.62 -3.07
CA TYR A 150 -6.04 8.38 -4.14
C TYR A 150 -6.98 7.50 -4.98
N GLY A 151 -7.32 6.30 -4.50
CA GLY A 151 -8.11 5.31 -5.23
C GLY A 151 -9.46 5.84 -5.72
N ASN A 152 -10.14 6.64 -4.89
CA ASN A 152 -11.41 7.30 -5.23
C ASN A 152 -11.34 8.20 -6.48
N LEU A 153 -10.15 8.67 -6.86
CA LEU A 153 -9.93 9.53 -8.02
C LEU A 153 -9.50 8.75 -9.27
N ILE A 154 -8.76 7.65 -9.10
CA ILE A 154 -8.00 7.00 -10.19
C ILE A 154 -8.40 5.54 -10.46
N GLU A 155 -9.19 4.89 -9.61
CA GLU A 155 -9.49 3.46 -9.70
C GLU A 155 -9.98 3.04 -11.11
N LYS A 156 -10.96 3.76 -11.67
CA LYS A 156 -11.50 3.44 -13.00
C LYS A 156 -10.47 3.56 -14.12
N GLU A 157 -9.50 4.47 -14.00
CA GLU A 157 -8.45 4.67 -14.99
C GLU A 157 -7.39 3.59 -14.89
N VAL A 158 -7.02 3.21 -13.67
CA VAL A 158 -6.15 2.06 -13.39
C VAL A 158 -6.79 0.76 -13.91
N GLN A 159 -8.07 0.52 -13.59
CA GLN A 159 -8.79 -0.66 -14.08
C GLN A 159 -8.81 -0.72 -15.61
N ARG A 160 -9.08 0.41 -16.29
CA ARG A 160 -9.08 0.46 -17.75
C ARG A 160 -7.69 0.25 -18.34
N ARG A 161 -6.65 0.88 -17.77
CA ARG A 161 -5.28 0.83 -18.31
C ARG A 161 -4.72 -0.59 -18.27
N TYR A 162 -4.96 -1.30 -17.17
CA TYR A 162 -4.40 -2.64 -16.96
C TYR A 162 -5.43 -3.75 -17.22
N GLU A 163 -6.55 -3.42 -17.86
CA GLU A 163 -7.61 -4.37 -18.23
C GLU A 163 -8.11 -5.22 -17.04
N LEU A 164 -8.20 -4.61 -15.86
CA LEU A 164 -8.60 -5.28 -14.62
C LEU A 164 -10.13 -5.43 -14.58
N PRO A 165 -10.64 -6.51 -13.95
CA PRO A 165 -12.07 -6.60 -13.69
C PRO A 165 -12.51 -5.47 -12.76
N THR A 166 -13.74 -4.99 -12.94
CA THR A 166 -14.32 -3.92 -12.10
C THR A 166 -14.49 -4.32 -10.63
N SER A 167 -14.36 -5.62 -10.33
CA SER A 167 -14.39 -6.15 -8.98
C SER A 167 -13.08 -5.96 -8.22
N TRP A 168 -11.98 -5.58 -8.87
CA TRP A 168 -10.74 -5.17 -8.17
C TRP A 168 -10.91 -3.74 -7.67
N SER A 169 -11.20 -3.60 -6.37
CA SER A 169 -11.30 -2.29 -5.74
C SER A 169 -9.94 -1.84 -5.22
N LEU A 170 -9.47 -0.68 -5.67
CA LEU A 170 -8.18 -0.08 -5.32
C LEU A 170 -8.25 0.50 -3.90
N ILE A 171 -7.50 -0.10 -2.99
CA ILE A 171 -7.49 0.26 -1.56
C ILE A 171 -6.41 1.28 -1.24
N ALA A 172 -5.18 1.05 -1.71
CA ALA A 172 -4.04 1.90 -1.37
C ALA A 172 -2.93 1.83 -2.42
N MET A 173 -2.00 2.78 -2.37
CA MET A 173 -0.81 2.83 -3.21
C MET A 173 0.43 3.10 -2.37
N MET A 174 1.49 2.34 -2.60
CA MET A 174 2.74 2.41 -1.84
C MET A 174 3.91 2.75 -2.78
N PRO A 175 4.24 4.04 -2.97
CA PRO A 175 5.50 4.41 -3.59
C PRO A 175 6.66 3.91 -2.73
N PHE A 176 7.69 3.35 -3.38
CA PHE A 176 8.86 2.80 -2.72
C PHE A 176 10.16 3.14 -3.48
N GLY A 177 11.29 3.11 -2.79
CA GLY A 177 12.60 3.39 -3.36
C GLY A 177 13.70 3.48 -2.29
N SER A 178 14.89 3.96 -2.66
CA SER A 178 15.96 4.21 -1.67
C SER A 178 15.54 5.29 -0.68
N ILE A 179 16.09 5.22 0.55
CA ILE A 179 15.80 6.18 1.62
C ILE A 179 16.74 7.38 1.48
N GLU A 180 16.23 8.50 0.97
CA GLU A 180 17.03 9.72 0.73
C GLU A 180 16.80 10.80 1.80
N GLY A 181 15.89 10.55 2.74
CA GLY A 181 15.60 11.48 3.82
C GLY A 181 15.16 10.79 5.09
N GLN A 182 15.47 11.41 6.22
CA GLN A 182 15.14 10.86 7.52
C GLN A 182 13.62 10.89 7.74
N PRO A 183 12.99 9.75 8.14
CA PRO A 183 11.60 9.75 8.55
C PRO A 183 11.37 10.73 9.71
N PRO A 184 10.21 11.43 9.75
CA PRO A 184 9.90 12.35 10.84
C PRO A 184 9.89 11.63 12.20
N ALA A 185 10.01 12.35 13.31
CA ALA A 185 9.83 11.73 14.63
C ALA A 185 8.42 11.13 14.77
N LYS A 186 8.30 9.96 15.40
CA LYS A 186 7.01 9.32 15.69
C LYS A 186 6.65 9.56 17.15
N GLN A 187 5.50 10.16 17.39
CA GLN A 187 4.93 10.28 18.73
C GLN A 187 4.11 9.04 19.07
N PHE A 188 4.11 8.66 20.34
CA PHE A 188 3.30 7.56 20.86
C PHE A 188 2.49 8.11 22.02
N GLY A 189 1.17 7.89 21.99
CA GLY A 189 0.32 8.09 23.17
C GLY A 189 0.57 7.01 24.22
N ASP A 190 -0.08 7.15 25.38
CA ASP A 190 0.04 6.17 26.47
C ASP A 190 -0.43 4.77 26.05
N ILE A 191 0.49 3.80 26.09
CA ILE A 191 0.22 2.41 25.69
C ILE A 191 -0.76 1.71 26.65
N ASN A 192 -0.81 2.12 27.92
CA ASN A 192 -1.70 1.52 28.92
C ASN A 192 -3.17 1.86 28.68
N SER A 193 -3.46 2.92 27.91
CA SER A 193 -4.83 3.23 27.47
C SER A 193 -5.33 2.32 26.34
N ARG A 194 -4.42 1.60 25.67
CA ARG A 194 -4.71 0.79 24.47
C ARG A 194 -4.52 -0.71 24.71
N VAL A 195 -3.70 -1.09 25.69
CA VAL A 195 -3.48 -2.47 26.09
C VAL A 195 -3.78 -2.59 27.59
N LEU A 196 -4.88 -3.28 27.91
CA LEU A 196 -5.31 -3.51 29.28
C LEU A 196 -4.89 -4.91 29.71
N VAL A 197 -4.09 -5.00 30.77
CA VAL A 197 -3.80 -6.27 31.46
C VAL A 197 -4.87 -6.45 32.54
N LYS A 198 -5.55 -7.59 32.52
CA LYS A 198 -6.54 -8.00 33.52
C LYS A 198 -6.08 -9.34 34.06
N ASP A 199 -5.84 -9.38 35.37
CA ASP A 199 -5.53 -10.60 36.11
C ASP A 199 -6.82 -11.32 36.56
#